data_AF-A0A849H541-F1
#
_entry.id   AF-A0A849H541-F1
#
_cell.length_a   1.000
_cell.length_b   1.000
_cell.length_c   1.000
_cell.angle_alpha   90.00
_cell.angle_beta   90.00
_cell.angle_gamma   90.00
#
_symmetry.space_group_name_H-M   'P 1'
#
loop_
_entity.id
_entity.type
_entity.pdbx_description
1 polymer ?
#
loop_
_entity_poly.entity_id
_entity_poly.type
_entity_poly.pdbx_seq_one_letter_code
_entity_poly.pdbx_strand_id
1 'polypeptide(L)'
;MPGKASVWRAIVASAVFICCLALAPRAADALDTSVGPLRIDAMAEGLDEPWAVGFLPDGTTLITERDGRVLALRDGALSSVGGVPSVVAEGQGGLLDLLVPRDFDQTRELFFSYSKPQQNGAGTAVFRARLS
;
A
#
# COMPACT_ATOMS: atom_id res chain seq x y z
N MET A 1 -20.96 -47.72 -26.53
CA MET A 1 -19.84 -47.33 -25.65
C MET A 1 -19.15 -46.12 -26.27
N PRO A 2 -19.05 -44.97 -25.59
CA PRO A 2 -18.38 -43.80 -26.17
C PRO A 2 -16.89 -44.11 -26.41
N GLY A 3 -16.40 -43.76 -27.60
CA GLY A 3 -15.00 -44.01 -27.99
C GLY A 3 -14.02 -43.16 -27.20
N LYS A 4 -12.80 -43.67 -26.98
CA LYS A 4 -11.73 -43.04 -26.20
C LYS A 4 -11.46 -41.56 -26.61
N ALA A 5 -11.66 -41.21 -27.88
CA ALA A 5 -11.53 -39.84 -28.39
C ALA A 5 -12.62 -38.88 -27.88
N SER A 6 -13.85 -39.38 -27.62
CA SER A 6 -14.95 -38.59 -27.06
C SER A 6 -14.71 -38.25 -25.59
N VAL A 7 -14.07 -39.17 -24.86
CA VAL A 7 -13.71 -38.98 -23.45
C VAL A 7 -12.59 -37.94 -23.31
N TRP A 8 -11.59 -37.97 -24.20
CA TRP A 8 -10.51 -36.98 -24.21
C TRP A 8 -11.00 -35.56 -24.52
N ARG A 9 -11.91 -35.42 -25.49
CA ARG A 9 -12.53 -34.13 -25.83
C ARG A 9 -13.36 -33.54 -24.67
N ALA A 10 -14.10 -34.40 -23.96
CA ALA A 10 -14.85 -33.97 -22.79
C ALA A 10 -13.93 -33.51 -21.65
N ILE A 11 -12.83 -34.23 -21.37
CA ILE A 11 -11.87 -33.87 -20.33
C ILE A 11 -11.18 -32.54 -20.64
N VAL A 12 -10.74 -32.31 -21.88
CA VAL A 12 -10.10 -31.05 -22.28
C VAL A 12 -11.09 -29.89 -22.21
N ALA A 13 -12.34 -30.08 -22.65
CA ALA A 13 -13.38 -29.04 -22.55
C ALA A 13 -13.71 -28.69 -21.10
N SER A 14 -13.79 -29.68 -20.20
CA SER A 14 -14.00 -29.45 -18.77
C SER A 14 -12.81 -28.77 -18.10
N ALA A 15 -11.57 -29.12 -18.46
CA ALA A 15 -10.36 -28.49 -17.93
C ALA A 15 -10.24 -27.02 -18.35
N VAL A 16 -10.57 -26.68 -19.61
CA VAL A 16 -10.60 -25.29 -20.08
C VAL A 16 -11.70 -24.50 -19.38
N PHE A 17 -12.89 -25.08 -19.17
CA PHE A 17 -13.99 -24.43 -18.47
C PHE A 17 -13.67 -24.12 -16.99
N ILE A 18 -13.02 -25.06 -16.28
CA ILE A 18 -12.56 -24.86 -14.90
C ILE A 18 -11.47 -23.79 -14.82
N CYS A 19 -10.55 -23.76 -15.80
CA CYS A 19 -9.52 -22.72 -15.87
C CYS A 19 -10.12 -21.33 -16.08
N CYS A 20 -11.14 -21.18 -16.95
CA CYS A 20 -11.82 -19.90 -17.18
C CYS A 20 -12.60 -19.39 -15.96
N LEU A 21 -13.15 -20.27 -15.12
CA LEU A 21 -13.83 -19.88 -13.88
C LEU A 21 -12.87 -19.36 -12.80
N ALA A 22 -11.62 -19.84 -12.77
CA ALA A 22 -10.60 -19.39 -11.84
C ALA A 22 -9.95 -18.04 -12.23
N LEU A 23 -10.09 -17.63 -13.49
CA LEU A 23 -9.54 -16.39 -14.07
C LEU A 23 -10.57 -15.27 -14.19
N ALA A 24 -11.80 -15.46 -13.72
CA ALA A 24 -12.77 -14.38 -13.67
C ALA A 24 -12.24 -13.28 -12.73
N PRO A 25 -12.24 -12.01 -13.14
CA PRO A 25 -11.88 -10.92 -12.24
C PRO A 25 -12.80 -11.00 -11.02
N ARG A 26 -12.22 -11.17 -9.83
CA ARG A 26 -12.97 -11.00 -8.59
C ARG A 26 -13.52 -9.58 -8.65
N ALA A 27 -14.84 -9.45 -8.76
CA ALA A 27 -15.49 -8.18 -8.55
C ALA A 27 -15.04 -7.68 -7.18
N ALA A 28 -14.46 -6.48 -7.13
CA ALA A 28 -14.22 -5.77 -5.89
C ALA A 28 -15.48 -5.86 -5.03
N ASP A 29 -15.34 -6.26 -3.77
CA ASP A 29 -16.48 -6.37 -2.86
C ASP A 29 -17.20 -5.02 -2.82
N ALA A 30 -18.44 -5.00 -3.30
CA ALA A 30 -19.28 -3.82 -3.24
C ALA A 30 -19.71 -3.64 -1.79
N LEU A 31 -19.26 -2.57 -1.15
CA LEU A 31 -19.72 -2.22 0.19
C LEU A 31 -20.99 -1.39 0.08
N ASP A 32 -22.11 -1.96 0.52
CA ASP A 32 -23.36 -1.22 0.59
C ASP A 32 -23.29 -0.17 1.70
N THR A 33 -23.53 1.09 1.35
CA THR A 33 -23.57 2.22 2.28
C THR A 33 -24.88 2.99 2.14
N SER A 34 -25.15 3.90 3.08
CA SER A 34 -26.33 4.78 3.00
C SER A 34 -26.35 5.72 1.78
N VAL A 35 -25.21 5.91 1.11
CA VAL A 35 -25.07 6.72 -0.10
C VAL A 35 -25.03 5.88 -1.39
N GLY A 36 -25.23 4.56 -1.28
CA GLY A 36 -25.17 3.60 -2.39
C GLY A 36 -23.97 2.64 -2.30
N PRO A 37 -23.82 1.76 -3.30
CA PRO A 37 -22.73 0.80 -3.33
C PRO A 37 -21.39 1.48 -3.60
N LEU A 38 -20.38 1.19 -2.78
CA LEU A 38 -19.00 1.61 -2.96
C LEU A 38 -18.16 0.46 -3.50
N ARG A 39 -17.24 0.75 -4.42
CA ARG A 39 -16.24 -0.22 -4.89
C ARG A 39 -14.97 -0.06 -4.07
N ILE A 40 -14.45 -1.17 -3.52
CA ILE A 40 -13.19 -1.19 -2.76
C ILE A 40 -12.12 -1.88 -3.61
N ASP A 41 -11.14 -1.11 -4.06
CA ASP A 41 -9.99 -1.62 -4.81
C ASP A 41 -8.74 -1.58 -3.92
N ALA A 42 -8.07 -2.72 -3.73
CA ALA A 42 -6.79 -2.77 -3.04
C ALA A 42 -5.70 -2.07 -3.87
N MET A 43 -5.06 -1.04 -3.30
CA MET A 43 -3.97 -0.31 -3.96
C MET A 43 -2.59 -0.90 -3.68
N ALA A 44 -2.41 -1.47 -2.49
CA ALA A 44 -1.18 -2.10 -2.05
C ALA A 44 -1.50 -3.21 -1.04
N GLU A 45 -0.65 -4.22 -1.00
CA GLU A 45 -0.71 -5.34 -0.05
C GLU A 45 0.65 -5.50 0.63
N GLY A 46 0.71 -6.28 1.72
CA GLY A 46 1.96 -6.56 2.42
C GLY A 46 2.50 -5.40 3.26
N LEU A 47 1.64 -4.43 3.58
CA LEU A 47 1.95 -3.34 4.52
C LEU A 47 1.92 -3.85 5.96
N ASP A 48 2.75 -3.25 6.81
CA ASP A 48 2.89 -3.50 8.24
C ASP A 48 2.57 -2.21 9.00
N GLU A 49 1.45 -2.19 9.72
CA GLU A 49 0.99 -1.02 10.49
C GLU A 49 1.12 0.33 9.75
N PRO A 50 0.52 0.49 8.55
CA PRO A 50 0.58 1.74 7.80
C PRO A 50 -0.11 2.87 8.57
N TRP A 51 0.50 4.06 8.57
CA TRP A 51 0.06 5.20 9.38
C TRP A 51 -0.46 6.38 8.55
N ALA A 52 0.35 6.89 7.62
CA ALA A 52 -0.02 8.02 6.76
C ALA A 52 0.27 7.75 5.28
N VAL A 53 -0.44 8.46 4.41
CA VAL A 53 -0.28 8.42 2.96
C VAL A 53 -0.06 9.83 2.42
N GLY A 54 0.89 9.98 1.50
CA GLY A 54 1.22 11.25 0.85
C GLY A 54 1.32 11.08 -0.67
N PHE A 55 0.62 11.90 -1.43
CA PHE A 55 0.60 11.82 -2.89
C PHE A 55 1.61 12.78 -3.49
N LEU A 56 2.53 12.27 -4.31
CA LEU A 56 3.46 13.08 -5.07
C LEU A 56 2.84 13.50 -6.42
N PRO A 57 3.25 14.64 -7.00
CA PRO A 57 2.73 15.13 -8.28
C PRO A 57 2.98 14.19 -9.47
N ASP A 58 3.99 13.30 -9.37
CA ASP A 58 4.30 12.30 -10.40
C ASP A 58 3.42 11.03 -10.32
N GLY A 59 2.44 11.00 -9.41
CA GLY A 59 1.54 9.86 -9.18
C GLY A 59 2.07 8.83 -8.17
N THR A 60 3.30 8.99 -7.67
CA THR A 60 3.83 8.12 -6.61
C THR A 60 3.08 8.36 -5.31
N THR A 61 2.67 7.29 -4.62
CA THR A 61 2.10 7.39 -3.27
C THR A 61 3.16 6.97 -2.25
N LEU A 62 3.50 7.86 -1.32
CA LEU A 62 4.32 7.56 -0.16
C LEU A 62 3.45 7.05 0.98
N ILE A 63 3.92 6.04 1.70
CA ILE A 63 3.24 5.42 2.84
C ILE A 63 4.23 5.38 4.00
N THR A 64 3.85 5.87 5.17
CA THR A 64 4.61 5.64 6.40
C THR A 64 4.10 4.40 7.10
N GLU A 65 5.01 3.62 7.67
CA GLU A 65 4.70 2.49 8.56
C GLU A 65 5.21 2.82 9.95
N ARG A 66 4.42 2.45 10.97
CA ARG A 66 4.65 2.87 12.36
C ARG A 66 6.03 2.49 12.89
N ASP A 67 6.59 1.39 12.41
CA ASP A 67 7.91 0.87 12.79
C ASP A 67 9.10 1.72 12.30
N GLY A 68 8.87 2.72 11.45
CA GLY A 68 9.90 3.62 10.95
C GLY A 68 10.19 3.51 9.46
N ARG A 69 9.42 2.72 8.70
CA ARG A 69 9.62 2.58 7.25
C ARG A 69 8.82 3.62 6.47
N VAL A 70 9.38 4.05 5.34
CA VAL A 70 8.64 4.76 4.29
C VAL A 70 8.67 3.89 3.06
N LEU A 71 7.51 3.70 2.45
CA LEU A 71 7.34 2.95 1.21
C LEU A 71 6.86 3.90 0.11
N ALA A 72 7.35 3.71 -1.12
CA ALA A 72 6.84 4.33 -2.32
C ALA A 72 6.09 3.29 -3.14
N LEU A 73 4.80 3.53 -3.35
CA LEU A 73 3.95 2.81 -4.28
C LEU A 73 3.96 3.53 -5.62
N ARG A 74 4.46 2.85 -6.66
CA ARG A 74 4.45 3.33 -8.04
C ARG A 74 4.05 2.17 -8.95
N ASP A 75 3.05 2.41 -9.80
CA ASP A 75 2.54 1.41 -10.76
C ASP A 75 2.20 0.04 -10.11
N GLY A 76 1.65 0.07 -8.89
CA GLY A 76 1.28 -1.12 -8.12
C GLY A 76 2.45 -1.83 -7.42
N ALA A 77 3.68 -1.33 -7.55
CA ALA A 77 4.87 -1.90 -6.89
C ALA A 77 5.30 -1.06 -5.69
N LEU A 78 5.55 -1.73 -4.55
CA LEU A 78 6.12 -1.12 -3.36
C LEU A 78 7.64 -1.17 -3.39
N SER A 79 8.28 -0.10 -2.93
CA SER A 79 9.73 0.00 -2.74
C SER A 79 10.04 0.80 -1.48
N SER A 80 11.10 0.43 -0.75
CA SER A 80 11.49 1.16 0.45
C SER A 80 12.20 2.47 0.12
N VAL A 81 11.88 3.52 0.86
CA VAL A 81 12.55 4.83 0.84
C VAL A 81 13.35 4.98 2.12
N GLY A 82 14.66 5.17 1.99
CA GLY A 82 15.57 5.33 3.13
C GLY A 82 15.64 6.76 3.65
N GLY A 83 16.49 6.98 4.66
CA GLY A 83 16.79 8.32 5.21
C GLY A 83 15.91 8.77 6.37
N VAL A 84 15.07 7.88 6.90
CA VAL A 84 14.25 8.13 8.10
C VAL A 84 15.13 7.98 9.36
N PRO A 85 15.05 8.91 10.34
CA PRO A 85 15.75 8.77 11.60
C PRO A 85 15.18 7.61 12.45
N SER A 86 15.93 7.18 13.46
CA SER A 86 15.42 6.20 14.43
C SER A 86 14.16 6.71 15.14
N VAL A 87 13.16 5.84 15.25
CA VAL A 87 11.87 6.11 15.91
C VAL A 87 11.69 5.20 17.12
N VAL A 88 10.87 5.61 18.08
CA VAL A 88 10.42 4.75 19.19
C VAL A 88 8.99 4.28 18.90
N ALA A 89 8.85 3.03 18.45
CA ALA A 89 7.58 2.42 18.03
C ALA A 89 6.86 1.70 19.19
N GLU A 90 6.63 2.38 20.31
CA GLU A 90 5.97 1.82 21.50
C GLU A 90 4.59 2.46 21.74
N GLY A 91 3.58 1.64 22.03
CA GLY A 91 2.21 2.11 22.24
C GLY A 91 1.67 2.83 21.01
N GLN A 92 1.42 4.14 21.12
CA GLN A 92 0.98 4.99 20.01
C GLN A 92 2.14 5.71 19.29
N GLY A 93 3.39 5.47 19.73
CA GLY A 93 4.59 6.02 19.10
C GLY A 93 4.99 5.27 17.84
N GLY A 94 5.75 5.94 16.99
CA GLY A 94 6.30 5.41 15.74
C GLY A 94 6.72 6.52 14.78
N LEU A 95 6.90 6.17 13.51
CA LEU A 95 6.79 7.13 12.41
C LEU A 95 5.32 7.38 12.14
N LEU A 96 4.92 8.66 12.07
CA LEU A 96 3.52 9.06 12.08
C LEU A 96 3.17 9.75 10.75
N ASP A 97 2.71 11.00 10.83
CA ASP A 97 2.20 11.74 9.68
C ASP A 97 3.28 12.13 8.67
N LEU A 98 2.88 12.27 7.41
CA LEU A 98 3.70 12.72 6.27
C LEU A 98 2.97 13.86 5.55
N LEU A 99 3.63 14.99 5.44
CA LEU A 99 3.18 16.14 4.66
C LEU A 99 4.01 16.27 3.37
N VAL A 100 3.30 16.29 2.24
CA VAL A 100 3.83 16.71 0.93
C VAL A 100 3.45 18.18 0.72
N PRO A 101 4.40 19.13 0.76
CA PRO A 101 4.16 20.55 0.53
C PRO A 101 3.68 20.86 -0.89
N ARG A 102 2.97 21.98 -1.08
CA ARG A 102 2.47 22.40 -2.41
C ARG A 102 3.60 22.73 -3.40
N ASP A 103 4.76 23.12 -2.91
CA ASP A 103 5.95 23.45 -3.68
C ASP A 103 6.93 22.27 -3.82
N PHE A 104 6.48 21.04 -3.54
CA PHE A 104 7.30 19.83 -3.65
C PHE A 104 7.99 19.66 -5.01
N ASP A 105 7.34 20.05 -6.12
CA ASP A 105 7.94 20.00 -7.46
C ASP A 105 9.20 20.89 -7.59
N GLN A 106 9.36 21.88 -6.71
CA GLN A 106 10.49 22.80 -6.69
C GLN A 106 11.51 22.41 -5.61
N THR A 107 11.02 22.14 -4.39
CA THR A 107 11.87 21.96 -3.21
C THR A 107 12.25 20.51 -2.97
N ARG A 108 11.37 19.58 -3.37
CA ARG A 108 11.41 18.16 -3.03
C ARG A 108 11.38 17.90 -1.52
N GLU A 109 10.90 18.86 -0.74
CA GLU A 109 10.87 18.74 0.72
C GLU A 109 9.67 17.91 1.20
N LEU A 110 9.89 17.10 2.23
CA LEU A 110 8.85 16.35 2.93
C LEU A 110 8.98 16.64 4.42
N PHE A 111 7.85 16.65 5.13
CA PHE A 111 7.83 16.82 6.58
C PHE A 111 7.16 15.62 7.22
N PHE A 112 7.74 15.14 8.31
CA PHE A 112 7.27 13.96 9.01
C PHE A 112 7.11 14.26 10.49
N SER A 113 6.08 13.71 11.11
CA SER A 113 6.01 13.62 12.57
C SER A 113 6.44 12.23 13.03
N TYR A 114 7.11 12.15 14.18
CA TYR A 114 7.59 10.88 14.72
C TYR A 114 7.80 10.94 16.23
N SER A 115 7.81 9.77 16.85
CA SER A 115 8.24 9.55 18.22
C SER A 115 9.76 9.54 18.28
N LYS A 116 10.35 10.68 18.67
CA LYS A 116 11.80 10.87 18.73
C LYS A 116 12.39 10.30 20.02
N PRO A 117 13.44 9.46 19.94
CA PRO A 117 14.19 9.05 21.12
C PRO A 117 14.74 10.24 21.92
N GLN A 118 14.57 10.21 23.24
CA GLN A 118 15.10 11.18 24.20
C GLN A 118 15.85 10.44 25.32
N GLN A 119 16.54 11.19 26.20
CA GLN A 119 17.28 10.58 27.32
C GLN A 119 16.38 9.73 28.22
N ASN A 120 15.13 10.15 28.45
CA ASN A 120 14.17 9.48 29.33
C ASN A 120 12.86 9.19 28.60
N GLY A 121 12.91 8.37 27.54
CA GLY A 121 11.74 7.95 26.77
C GLY A 121 11.68 8.56 25.38
N ALA A 122 10.49 8.99 24.95
CA ALA A 122 10.28 9.55 23.63
C ALA A 122 9.34 10.76 23.66
N GLY A 123 9.48 11.66 22.68
CA GLY A 123 8.60 12.79 22.50
C GLY A 123 8.27 13.02 21.04
N THR A 124 7.07 13.53 20.76
CA THR A 124 6.66 13.87 19.39
C THR A 124 7.53 15.02 18.85
N ALA A 125 8.12 14.80 17.70
CA ALA A 125 8.91 15.79 16.99
C ALA A 125 8.56 15.79 15.50
N VAL A 126 9.04 16.82 14.79
CA VAL A 126 8.97 16.92 13.34
C VAL A 126 10.38 16.92 12.77
N PHE A 127 10.58 16.23 11.65
CA PHE A 127 11.78 16.39 10.84
C PHE A 127 11.41 16.73 9.39
N ARG A 128 12.34 17.40 8.72
CA ARG A 128 12.28 17.71 7.30
C ARG A 128 13.26 16.82 6.55
N ALA A 129 12.84 16.25 5.44
CA ALA A 129 13.70 15.53 4.51
C ALA A 129 13.59 16.14 3.11
N ARG A 130 14.52 15.79 2.23
CA ARG A 130 14.46 16.10 0.81
C ARG A 130 14.51 14.80 0.02
N LEU A 131 13.52 14.57 -0.85
CA LEU A 131 13.43 13.36 -1.66
C LEU A 131 14.26 13.52 -2.94
N SER A 132 15.29 12.67 -3.11
CA SER A 132 16.16 12.65 -4.30
C SER A 132 15.81 11.51 -5.24
#